data_AF-A0A3Q0JPR4-F1
#
_entry.id   AF-A0A3Q0JPR4-F1
#
_cell.length_a   1.000
_cell.length_b   1.000
_cell.length_c   1.000
_cell.angle_alpha   90.00
_cell.angle_beta   90.00
_cell.angle_gamma   90.00
#
_symmetry.space_group_name_H-M   'P 1'
#
loop_
_entity.id
_entity.type
_entity.pdbx_description
1 polymer ?
#
loop_
_entity_poly.entity_id
_entity_poly.type
_entity_poly.pdbx_seq_one_letter_code
_entity_poly.pdbx_strand_id
1 'polypeptide(L)'
;GSLYEYVEDPTIDSVDSGIQSGQGLKYPKGFPAGGTRINVVGKNLLYIKDPHIYVVYKDKKFVNSCEVMSNNYMICTAPTITGALDKIDEEHPEQLEYGFEMDNVTSVRNLSSKLNSPYFLFPNPIYEPFSEEIKYYKSDYLTINGQHLDRASQESDVIVKIGTGFCNVTSVSRLQLTCRPPAEQPPNKNDDDESTAELPDVTVIVGNNLKFYIGKLSYSPPAALNSPLTKTAMYGGIAII
;
A
#
# COMPACT_ATOMS: atom_id res chain seq x y z
N GLY A 1 -22.93 10.60 42.25
CA GLY A 1 -21.93 9.54 42.06
C GLY A 1 -22.09 9.01 40.66
N SER A 2 -21.00 8.74 39.97
CA SER A 2 -21.05 8.15 38.62
C SER A 2 -21.56 6.70 38.71
N LEU A 3 -22.59 6.36 37.93
CA LEU A 3 -22.99 4.96 37.74
C LEU A 3 -22.05 4.31 36.72
N TYR A 4 -21.68 3.05 36.97
CA TYR A 4 -20.97 2.20 36.03
C TYR A 4 -21.87 1.00 35.70
N GLU A 5 -21.94 0.64 34.43
CA GLU A 5 -22.65 -0.54 33.94
C GLU A 5 -21.63 -1.59 33.51
N TYR A 6 -21.80 -2.82 33.99
CA TYR A 6 -20.99 -3.95 33.56
C TYR A 6 -21.60 -4.57 32.32
N VAL A 7 -20.73 -4.91 31.37
CA VAL A 7 -21.08 -5.50 30.08
C VAL A 7 -20.31 -6.80 29.91
N GLU A 8 -20.80 -7.67 29.04
CA GLU A 8 -20.10 -8.92 28.73
C GLU A 8 -18.77 -8.66 28.02
N ASP A 9 -17.80 -9.54 28.28
CA ASP A 9 -16.49 -9.50 27.64
C ASP A 9 -16.60 -9.54 26.09
N PRO A 10 -15.66 -8.91 25.38
CA PRO A 10 -15.57 -9.00 23.94
C PRO A 10 -15.22 -10.41 23.47
N THR A 11 -15.77 -10.78 22.31
CA THR A 11 -15.41 -12.02 21.62
C THR A 11 -14.89 -11.72 20.23
N ILE A 12 -14.05 -12.61 19.70
CA ILE A 12 -13.55 -12.56 18.33
C ILE A 12 -14.06 -13.80 17.61
N ASP A 13 -14.81 -13.58 16.54
CA ASP A 13 -15.44 -14.64 15.74
C ASP A 13 -14.63 -14.93 14.47
N SER A 14 -14.09 -13.89 13.82
CA SER A 14 -13.22 -14.06 12.65
C SER A 14 -12.24 -12.90 12.47
N VAL A 15 -11.09 -13.20 11.86
CA VAL A 15 -10.03 -12.23 11.55
C VAL A 15 -9.52 -12.50 10.15
N ASP A 16 -9.49 -11.49 9.29
CA ASP A 16 -9.08 -11.65 7.89
C ASP A 16 -8.42 -10.40 7.30
N SER A 17 -7.48 -10.60 6.37
CA SER A 17 -6.94 -9.54 5.53
C SER A 17 -7.45 -9.73 4.10
N GLY A 18 -7.97 -8.70 3.45
CA GLY A 18 -8.45 -8.76 2.07
C GLY A 18 -9.92 -8.36 1.86
N ILE A 19 -10.33 -8.27 0.60
CA ILE A 19 -11.75 -8.08 0.23
C ILE A 19 -12.50 -9.40 0.44
N GLN A 20 -13.70 -9.31 1.01
CA GLN A 20 -14.62 -10.44 1.27
C GLN A 20 -15.16 -11.15 0.00
N SER A 21 -14.70 -10.79 -1.20
CA SER A 21 -15.31 -11.14 -2.49
C SER A 21 -14.78 -12.42 -3.15
N GLY A 22 -13.85 -13.14 -2.54
CA GLY A 22 -13.32 -14.41 -3.07
C GLY A 22 -13.64 -15.61 -2.18
N GLN A 23 -14.00 -16.75 -2.77
CA GLN A 23 -14.17 -18.07 -2.14
C GLN A 23 -12.84 -18.67 -1.60
N GLY A 24 -11.92 -17.82 -1.16
CA GLY A 24 -10.65 -18.21 -0.54
C GLY A 24 -10.76 -18.26 0.99
N LEU A 25 -9.89 -19.04 1.62
CA LEU A 25 -9.81 -19.07 3.08
C LEU A 25 -9.43 -17.70 3.64
N LYS A 26 -10.24 -17.23 4.60
CA LYS A 26 -10.12 -15.94 5.26
C LYS A 26 -9.17 -16.08 6.46
N TYR A 27 -7.94 -15.62 6.27
CA TYR A 27 -6.91 -15.62 7.30
C TYR A 27 -6.35 -14.21 7.48
N PRO A 28 -5.88 -13.84 8.68
CA PRO A 28 -5.10 -12.62 8.82
C PRO A 28 -3.73 -12.80 8.18
N LYS A 29 -3.29 -11.76 7.47
CA LYS A 29 -2.03 -11.73 6.71
C LYS A 29 -1.37 -10.37 6.83
N GLY A 30 -0.05 -10.35 6.76
CA GLY A 30 0.74 -9.12 6.65
C GLY A 30 2.16 -9.39 6.20
N PHE A 31 2.98 -8.34 6.21
CA PHE A 31 4.42 -8.39 5.92
C PHE A 31 5.20 -7.63 7.01
N PRO A 32 6.52 -7.84 7.15
CA PRO A 32 7.33 -7.27 8.23
C PRO A 32 7.19 -5.76 8.44
N ALA A 33 7.07 -4.97 7.37
CA ALA A 33 6.90 -3.52 7.50
C ALA A 33 5.56 -3.13 8.17
N GLY A 34 4.55 -4.01 8.16
CA GLY A 34 3.25 -3.80 8.79
C GLY A 34 2.40 -2.72 8.10
N GLY A 35 1.30 -2.36 8.74
CA GLY A 35 0.44 -1.26 8.31
C GLY A 35 -0.68 -1.61 7.32
N THR A 36 -0.78 -2.86 6.90
CA THR A 36 -1.93 -3.32 6.12
C THR A 36 -3.15 -3.52 7.02
N ARG A 37 -4.35 -3.44 6.44
CA ARG A 37 -5.60 -3.48 7.20
C ARG A 37 -6.03 -4.93 7.45
N ILE A 38 -6.48 -5.19 8.67
CA ILE A 38 -6.99 -6.48 9.12
C ILE A 38 -8.42 -6.26 9.62
N ASN A 39 -9.37 -6.97 9.00
CA ASN A 39 -10.77 -6.98 9.40
C ASN A 39 -10.96 -7.90 10.60
N VAL A 40 -11.72 -7.45 11.58
CA VAL A 40 -12.05 -8.24 12.76
C VAL A 40 -13.54 -8.19 13.03
N VAL A 41 -14.16 -9.37 13.11
CA VAL A 41 -15.57 -9.55 13.45
C VAL A 41 -15.67 -10.19 14.82
N GLY A 42 -16.60 -9.68 15.64
CA GLY A 42 -16.75 -10.12 17.01
C GLY A 42 -18.01 -9.58 17.68
N LYS A 43 -17.96 -9.45 19.01
CA LYS A 43 -19.04 -8.87 19.83
C LYS A 43 -18.47 -7.97 20.92
N ASN A 44 -19.30 -7.03 21.39
CA ASN A 44 -18.99 -6.13 22.51
C ASN A 44 -17.73 -5.29 22.29
N LEU A 45 -17.37 -5.00 21.03
CA LEU A 45 -16.13 -4.31 20.69
C LEU A 45 -16.17 -2.82 21.08
N LEU A 46 -17.36 -2.20 21.13
CA LEU A 46 -17.51 -0.77 21.52
C LEU A 46 -17.14 -0.50 22.98
N TYR A 47 -17.10 -1.54 23.81
CA TYR A 47 -16.78 -1.39 25.23
C TYR A 47 -15.28 -1.42 25.50
N ILE A 48 -14.47 -1.74 24.49
CA ILE A 48 -13.01 -1.71 24.58
C ILE A 48 -12.53 -0.38 24.02
N LYS A 49 -11.96 0.44 24.91
CA LYS A 49 -11.53 1.79 24.58
C LYS A 49 -10.29 1.82 23.67
N ASP A 50 -9.36 0.90 23.91
CA ASP A 50 -8.03 0.92 23.28
C ASP A 50 -7.58 -0.48 22.84
N PRO A 51 -8.31 -1.11 21.89
CA PRO A 51 -8.00 -2.46 21.44
C PRO A 51 -6.72 -2.49 20.58
N HIS A 52 -5.89 -3.50 20.82
CA HIS A 52 -4.68 -3.72 20.03
C HIS A 52 -4.63 -5.16 19.52
N ILE A 53 -4.12 -5.33 18.30
CA ILE A 53 -3.72 -6.65 17.78
C ILE A 53 -2.26 -6.91 18.14
N TYR A 54 -1.93 -8.15 18.48
CA TYR A 54 -0.55 -8.59 18.60
C TYR A 54 -0.27 -9.84 17.76
N VAL A 55 0.98 -9.96 17.30
CA VAL A 55 1.53 -11.17 16.68
C VAL A 55 2.82 -11.57 17.40
N VAL A 56 3.10 -12.88 17.45
CA VAL A 56 4.30 -13.42 18.08
C VAL A 56 5.25 -13.95 17.02
N TYR A 57 6.43 -13.36 16.90
CA TYR A 57 7.49 -13.80 16.00
C TYR A 57 8.79 -14.01 16.78
N LYS A 58 9.34 -15.23 16.73
CA LYS A 58 10.57 -15.62 17.47
C LYS A 58 10.52 -15.21 18.95
N ASP A 59 9.44 -15.61 19.62
CA ASP A 59 9.15 -15.33 21.04
C ASP A 59 9.04 -13.84 21.42
N LYS A 60 8.97 -12.95 20.42
CA LYS A 60 8.74 -11.51 20.62
C LYS A 60 7.34 -11.13 20.16
N LYS A 61 6.65 -10.39 21.03
CA LYS A 61 5.32 -9.85 20.75
C LYS A 61 5.44 -8.49 20.05
N PHE A 62 4.77 -8.35 18.92
CA PHE A 62 4.65 -7.10 18.17
C PHE A 62 3.19 -6.67 18.19
N VAL A 63 2.94 -5.40 18.53
CA VAL A 63 1.59 -4.88 18.83
C VAL A 63 1.30 -3.67 17.96
N ASN A 64 0.03 -3.50 17.56
CA ASN A 64 -0.44 -2.30 16.87
C ASN A 64 -1.93 -2.04 17.13
N SER A 65 -2.40 -0.84 16.84
CA SER A 65 -3.74 -0.37 17.23
C SER A 65 -4.85 -0.93 16.35
N CYS A 66 -6.05 -0.99 16.93
CA CYS A 66 -7.30 -1.25 16.23
C CYS A 66 -8.27 -0.08 16.39
N GLU A 67 -9.07 0.18 15.37
CA GLU A 67 -10.12 1.18 15.36
C GLU A 67 -11.49 0.48 15.38
N VAL A 68 -12.27 0.74 16.42
CA VAL A 68 -13.61 0.15 16.56
C VAL A 68 -14.60 0.90 15.69
N MET A 69 -15.23 0.18 14.76
CA MET A 69 -16.20 0.73 13.81
C MET A 69 -17.64 0.53 14.29
N SER A 70 -17.91 -0.57 14.99
CA SER A 70 -19.21 -0.90 15.54
C SER A 70 -19.07 -1.93 16.67
N ASN A 71 -20.17 -2.32 17.30
CA ASN A 71 -20.14 -3.33 18.36
C ASN A 71 -19.63 -4.71 17.90
N ASN A 72 -19.66 -4.97 16.59
CA ASN A 72 -19.33 -6.27 16.00
C ASN A 72 -18.21 -6.22 14.97
N TYR A 73 -17.63 -5.05 14.72
CA TYR A 73 -16.61 -4.88 13.69
C TYR A 73 -15.57 -3.84 14.11
N MET A 74 -14.30 -4.18 13.90
CA MET A 74 -13.17 -3.26 14.05
C MET A 74 -12.13 -3.53 12.96
N ILE A 75 -11.31 -2.54 12.68
CA ILE A 75 -10.20 -2.64 11.72
C ILE A 75 -8.90 -2.49 12.50
N CYS A 76 -8.01 -3.46 12.37
CA CYS A 76 -6.70 -3.41 12.98
C CYS A 76 -5.62 -3.12 11.94
N THR A 77 -4.58 -2.45 12.39
CA THR A 77 -3.38 -2.22 11.58
C THR A 77 -2.38 -3.34 11.83
N ALA A 78 -1.89 -4.00 10.79
CA ALA A 78 -0.91 -5.08 10.93
C ALA A 78 0.34 -4.58 11.69
N PRO A 79 0.85 -5.30 12.71
CA PRO A 79 2.05 -4.87 13.44
C PRO A 79 3.32 -4.86 12.58
N THR A 80 4.20 -3.89 12.84
CA THR A 80 5.56 -3.90 12.28
C THR A 80 6.41 -4.92 13.04
N ILE A 81 6.99 -5.89 12.31
CA ILE A 81 7.80 -6.99 12.85
C ILE A 81 9.27 -6.73 12.55
N THR A 82 9.98 -6.15 13.50
CA THR A 82 11.43 -5.90 13.36
C THR A 82 12.22 -7.21 13.44
N GLY A 83 13.24 -7.37 12.58
CA GLY A 83 14.10 -8.57 12.56
C GLY A 83 13.59 -9.72 11.68
N ALA A 84 12.48 -9.51 10.96
CA ALA A 84 11.94 -10.43 9.96
C ALA A 84 12.23 -10.02 8.50
N LEU A 85 13.08 -9.00 8.29
CA LEU A 85 13.18 -8.27 7.02
C LEU A 85 13.75 -9.07 5.84
N ASP A 86 14.57 -10.11 6.06
CA ASP A 86 15.39 -10.70 4.98
C ASP A 86 15.24 -12.23 4.79
N LYS A 87 14.27 -12.90 5.43
CA LYS A 87 14.23 -14.40 5.46
C LYS A 87 12.84 -15.04 5.45
N ILE A 88 11.86 -14.46 4.76
CA ILE A 88 10.54 -15.08 4.64
C ILE A 88 10.38 -15.59 3.21
N ASP A 89 10.06 -16.87 3.08
CA ASP A 89 9.78 -17.53 1.80
C ASP A 89 8.39 -17.12 1.28
N GLU A 90 8.28 -16.84 -0.02
CA GLU A 90 7.01 -16.45 -0.62
C GLU A 90 5.99 -17.60 -0.63
N GLU A 91 6.45 -18.80 -0.98
CA GLU A 91 5.60 -19.99 -1.15
C GLU A 91 5.27 -20.62 0.20
N HIS A 92 6.17 -20.47 1.17
CA HIS A 92 6.05 -21.01 2.53
C HIS A 92 6.04 -19.87 3.56
N PRO A 93 4.92 -19.10 3.65
CA PRO A 93 4.81 -18.03 4.64
C PRO A 93 4.91 -18.56 6.06
N GLU A 94 5.48 -17.74 6.93
CA GLU A 94 5.57 -18.05 8.36
C GLU A 94 4.18 -17.99 9.00
N GLN A 95 3.85 -19.02 9.78
CA GLN A 95 2.59 -19.09 10.53
C GLN A 95 2.83 -18.63 11.96
N LEU A 96 2.18 -17.53 12.34
CA LEU A 96 2.38 -16.89 13.64
C LEU A 96 1.17 -17.08 14.56
N GLU A 97 1.44 -17.07 15.86
CA GLU A 97 0.42 -16.87 16.89
C GLU A 97 0.02 -15.39 16.92
N TYR A 98 -1.28 -15.12 17.10
CA TYR A 98 -1.79 -13.76 17.25
C TYR A 98 -2.93 -13.71 18.27
N GLY A 99 -3.30 -12.51 18.66
CA GLY A 99 -4.47 -12.26 19.50
C GLY A 99 -4.68 -10.79 19.71
N PHE A 100 -5.49 -10.45 20.71
CA PHE A 100 -5.81 -9.07 21.02
C PHE A 100 -5.52 -8.71 22.48
N GLU A 101 -5.15 -7.45 22.68
CA GLU A 101 -5.11 -6.80 23.99
C GLU A 101 -6.36 -5.95 24.09
N MET A 102 -7.33 -6.45 24.87
CA MET A 102 -8.61 -5.80 25.16
C MET A 102 -8.76 -5.82 26.68
N ASP A 103 -8.06 -4.89 27.34
CA ASP A 103 -7.91 -4.88 28.80
C ASP A 103 -7.36 -6.22 29.35
N ASN A 104 -8.08 -6.84 30.29
CA ASN A 104 -7.69 -8.11 30.93
C ASN A 104 -8.43 -9.34 30.36
N VAL A 105 -9.07 -9.21 29.20
CA VAL A 105 -9.83 -10.30 28.57
C VAL A 105 -8.85 -11.29 27.94
N THR A 106 -8.69 -12.46 28.57
CA THR A 106 -7.72 -13.48 28.12
C THR A 106 -8.29 -14.41 27.05
N SER A 107 -9.61 -14.45 26.89
CA SER A 107 -10.30 -15.27 25.88
C SER A 107 -9.92 -14.85 24.45
N VAL A 108 -9.63 -13.56 24.22
CA VAL A 108 -9.23 -12.99 22.92
C VAL A 108 -7.73 -13.09 22.63
N ARG A 109 -6.96 -13.76 23.49
CA ARG A 109 -5.54 -14.05 23.31
C ARG A 109 -5.33 -15.43 22.69
N ASN A 110 -4.21 -15.62 22.00
CA ASN A 110 -3.77 -16.88 21.40
C ASN A 110 -4.86 -17.51 20.50
N LEU A 111 -5.29 -16.75 19.49
CA LEU A 111 -6.42 -17.07 18.64
C LEU A 111 -6.09 -17.99 17.47
N SER A 112 -4.81 -18.17 17.10
CA SER A 112 -4.44 -19.00 15.95
C SER A 112 -4.97 -20.43 16.11
N SER A 113 -4.73 -21.02 17.29
CA SER A 113 -5.21 -22.37 17.61
C SER A 113 -6.73 -22.42 17.88
N LYS A 114 -7.28 -21.41 18.57
CA LYS A 114 -8.71 -21.35 18.93
C LYS A 114 -9.63 -21.25 17.71
N LEU A 115 -9.20 -20.49 16.70
CA LEU A 115 -9.96 -20.28 15.46
C LEU A 115 -9.47 -21.16 14.30
N ASN A 116 -8.44 -21.99 14.52
CA ASN A 116 -7.74 -22.74 13.48
C ASN A 116 -7.37 -21.86 12.26
N SER A 117 -6.83 -20.68 12.57
CA SER A 117 -6.62 -19.60 11.60
C SER A 117 -5.33 -18.87 11.93
N PRO A 118 -4.14 -19.39 11.57
CA PRO A 118 -2.88 -18.72 11.89
C PRO A 118 -2.74 -17.38 11.16
N TYR A 119 -1.92 -16.50 11.71
CA TYR A 119 -1.50 -15.29 11.01
C TYR A 119 -0.40 -15.64 10.01
N PHE A 120 -0.59 -15.34 8.73
CA PHE A 120 0.42 -15.59 7.71
C PHE A 120 1.29 -14.36 7.49
N LEU A 121 2.59 -14.51 7.72
CA LEU A 121 3.58 -13.50 7.44
C LEU A 121 4.27 -13.80 6.10
N PHE A 122 4.10 -12.89 5.15
CA PHE A 122 4.72 -12.90 3.82
C PHE A 122 5.92 -11.95 3.77
N PRO A 123 6.82 -12.08 2.77
CA PRO A 123 7.87 -11.07 2.56
C PRO A 123 7.27 -9.70 2.25
N ASN A 124 8.06 -8.65 2.48
CA ASN A 124 7.69 -7.30 2.04
C ASN A 124 7.51 -7.29 0.50
N PRO A 125 6.49 -6.58 -0.02
CA PRO A 125 6.36 -6.42 -1.46
C PRO A 125 7.55 -5.67 -2.03
N ILE A 126 7.90 -5.96 -3.28
CA ILE A 126 8.98 -5.27 -4.01
C ILE A 126 8.35 -4.55 -5.18
N TYR A 127 8.53 -3.24 -5.28
CA TYR A 127 8.17 -2.47 -6.47
C TYR A 127 9.43 -2.13 -7.26
N GLU A 128 9.41 -2.45 -8.53
CA GLU A 128 10.54 -2.29 -9.43
C GLU A 128 10.54 -0.88 -10.05
N PRO A 129 11.71 -0.20 -10.13
CA PRO A 129 11.83 1.03 -10.89
C PRO A 129 11.46 0.83 -12.35
N PHE A 130 11.08 1.91 -13.02
CA PHE A 130 10.94 1.89 -14.48
C PHE A 130 12.26 1.48 -15.12
N SER A 131 12.17 0.71 -16.20
CA SER A 131 13.34 0.36 -17.02
C SER A 131 13.96 1.58 -17.70
N GLU A 132 13.16 2.62 -17.93
CA GLU A 132 13.57 3.89 -18.51
C GLU A 132 13.79 4.94 -17.40
N GLU A 133 14.78 5.81 -17.55
CA GLU A 133 15.00 6.94 -16.62
C GLU A 133 13.79 7.88 -16.56
N ILE A 134 13.13 8.08 -17.71
CA ILE A 134 11.89 8.83 -17.85
C ILE A 134 10.85 7.95 -18.55
N LYS A 135 9.74 7.68 -17.86
CA LYS A 135 8.59 6.99 -18.44
C LYS A 135 7.70 8.00 -19.15
N TYR A 136 7.42 7.76 -20.44
CA TYR A 136 6.49 8.57 -21.20
C TYR A 136 5.08 8.00 -21.08
N TYR A 137 4.18 8.73 -20.43
CA TYR A 137 2.79 8.36 -20.26
C TYR A 137 2.04 8.54 -21.59
N LYS A 138 1.53 7.43 -22.15
CA LYS A 138 0.88 7.37 -23.47
C LYS A 138 -0.46 6.62 -23.47
N SER A 139 -0.84 6.05 -22.33
CA SER A 139 -2.02 5.19 -22.15
C SER A 139 -2.90 5.80 -21.05
N ASP A 140 -4.13 5.34 -20.87
CA ASP A 140 -4.96 5.79 -19.73
C ASP A 140 -4.45 5.25 -18.38
N TYR A 141 -3.64 4.19 -18.40
CA TYR A 141 -3.17 3.50 -17.21
C TYR A 141 -1.64 3.52 -17.10
N LEU A 142 -1.16 3.67 -15.86
CA LEU A 142 0.23 3.47 -15.48
C LEU A 142 0.37 2.12 -14.80
N THR A 143 1.40 1.40 -15.23
CA THR A 143 1.69 0.05 -14.76
C THR A 143 3.05 0.03 -14.08
N ILE A 144 3.09 -0.51 -12.87
CA ILE A 144 4.30 -0.64 -12.05
C ILE A 144 4.52 -2.13 -11.78
N ASN A 145 5.67 -2.64 -12.20
CA ASN A 145 6.04 -4.03 -11.97
C ASN A 145 6.57 -4.23 -10.55
N GLY A 146 6.53 -5.45 -10.10
CA GLY A 146 6.99 -5.82 -8.78
C GLY A 146 6.85 -7.30 -8.51
N GLN A 147 6.98 -7.65 -7.25
CA GLN A 147 6.89 -9.02 -6.78
C GLN A 147 6.13 -9.03 -5.46
N HIS A 148 5.32 -10.06 -5.24
CA HIS A 148 4.58 -10.31 -3.99
C HIS A 148 3.52 -9.24 -3.65
N LEU A 149 3.05 -8.45 -4.62
CA LEU A 149 2.26 -7.25 -4.34
C LEU A 149 0.86 -7.53 -3.76
N ASP A 150 0.29 -8.70 -4.07
CA ASP A 150 -1.05 -9.14 -3.65
C ASP A 150 -1.04 -10.17 -2.51
N ARG A 151 0.14 -10.53 -1.97
CA ARG A 151 0.25 -11.60 -0.96
C ARG A 151 -0.40 -11.20 0.36
N ALA A 152 -0.16 -9.97 0.77
CA ALA A 152 -0.57 -9.44 2.07
C ALA A 152 -1.00 -7.97 2.03
N SER A 153 -1.18 -7.40 0.84
CA SER A 153 -1.72 -6.05 0.60
C SER A 153 -2.77 -6.08 -0.50
N GLN A 154 -3.70 -5.14 -0.42
CA GLN A 154 -4.73 -4.85 -1.43
C GLN A 154 -4.61 -3.40 -1.91
N GLU A 155 -5.42 -3.02 -2.92
CA GLU A 155 -5.40 -1.70 -3.55
C GLU A 155 -5.47 -0.55 -2.52
N SER A 156 -6.31 -0.70 -1.50
CA SER A 156 -6.50 0.30 -0.44
C SER A 156 -5.30 0.49 0.48
N ASP A 157 -4.37 -0.46 0.50
CA ASP A 157 -3.18 -0.40 1.35
C ASP A 157 -2.00 0.24 0.60
N VAL A 158 -2.22 0.64 -0.66
CA VAL A 158 -1.20 1.21 -1.54
C VAL A 158 -1.59 2.62 -1.97
N ILE A 159 -0.65 3.54 -1.84
CA ILE A 159 -0.75 4.91 -2.33
C ILE A 159 0.33 5.11 -3.38
N VAL A 160 -0.07 5.53 -4.58
CA VAL A 160 0.87 5.91 -5.64
C VAL A 160 0.82 7.42 -5.81
N LYS A 161 1.95 8.08 -5.59
CA LYS A 161 2.13 9.52 -5.80
C LYS A 161 2.87 9.77 -7.11
N ILE A 162 2.45 10.81 -7.81
CA ILE A 162 3.10 11.37 -8.99
C ILE A 162 3.33 12.84 -8.66
N GLY A 163 4.54 13.19 -8.23
CA GLY A 163 4.83 14.51 -7.66
C GLY A 163 3.85 14.85 -6.52
N THR A 164 3.08 15.92 -6.70
CA THR A 164 2.05 16.35 -5.74
C THR A 164 0.69 15.68 -5.94
N GLY A 165 0.48 15.00 -7.07
CA GLY A 165 -0.75 14.30 -7.41
C GLY A 165 -0.77 12.84 -6.96
N PHE A 166 -1.95 12.21 -7.05
CA PHE A 166 -2.17 10.81 -6.74
C PHE A 166 -2.60 10.03 -7.97
N CYS A 167 -2.08 8.83 -8.14
CA CYS A 167 -2.54 7.87 -9.14
C CYS A 167 -3.58 6.96 -8.48
N ASN A 168 -4.79 6.90 -9.04
CA ASN A 168 -5.87 6.08 -8.49
C ASN A 168 -5.58 4.59 -8.75
N VAL A 169 -5.23 3.83 -7.71
CA VAL A 169 -4.91 2.40 -7.83
C VAL A 169 -6.17 1.63 -8.22
N THR A 170 -6.13 0.96 -9.38
CA THR A 170 -7.28 0.24 -9.92
C THR A 170 -7.19 -1.27 -9.73
N SER A 171 -5.98 -1.82 -9.64
CA SER A 171 -5.76 -3.24 -9.41
C SER A 171 -4.37 -3.52 -8.88
N VAL A 172 -4.26 -4.47 -7.96
CA VAL A 172 -3.00 -5.07 -7.52
C VAL A 172 -3.03 -6.57 -7.78
N SER A 173 -2.03 -7.06 -8.50
CA SER A 173 -1.81 -8.49 -8.78
C SER A 173 -0.43 -8.90 -8.29
N ARG A 174 -0.15 -10.21 -8.23
CA ARG A 174 1.13 -10.79 -7.81
C ARG A 174 2.38 -10.03 -8.28
N LEU A 175 2.42 -9.63 -9.55
CA LEU A 175 3.60 -9.03 -10.19
C LEU A 175 3.41 -7.58 -10.64
N GLN A 176 2.20 -7.03 -10.50
CA GLN A 176 1.88 -5.78 -11.14
C GLN A 176 0.80 -4.99 -10.42
N LEU A 177 1.06 -3.70 -10.26
CA LEU A 177 0.09 -2.69 -9.87
C LEU A 177 -0.29 -1.87 -11.09
N THR A 178 -1.59 -1.61 -11.25
CA THR A 178 -2.10 -0.67 -12.25
C THR A 178 -2.84 0.45 -11.55
N CYS A 179 -2.57 1.68 -11.98
CA CYS A 179 -3.26 2.86 -11.48
C CYS A 179 -3.59 3.81 -12.63
N ARG A 180 -4.56 4.70 -12.40
CA ARG A 180 -4.96 5.76 -13.33
C ARG A 180 -4.37 7.10 -12.86
N PRO A 181 -3.40 7.67 -13.59
CA PRO A 181 -2.83 8.97 -13.24
C PRO A 181 -3.85 10.12 -13.36
N PRO A 182 -3.55 11.31 -12.79
CA PRO A 182 -4.30 12.53 -13.06
C PRO A 182 -4.33 12.86 -14.57
N ALA A 183 -5.35 13.60 -15.02
CA ALA A 183 -5.48 13.95 -16.44
C ALA A 183 -4.39 14.92 -16.92
N GLU A 184 -3.92 15.80 -16.03
CA GLU A 184 -2.85 16.76 -16.28
C GLU A 184 -1.63 16.42 -15.41
N GLN A 185 -0.43 16.67 -15.94
CA GLN A 185 0.81 16.37 -15.22
C GLN A 185 0.91 17.23 -13.95
N PRO A 186 0.92 16.62 -12.75
CA PRO A 186 1.11 17.36 -11.51
C PRO A 186 2.55 17.87 -11.39
N PRO A 187 2.80 18.96 -10.66
CA PRO A 187 4.15 19.44 -10.37
C PRO A 187 4.91 18.44 -9.48
N ASN A 188 6.24 18.49 -9.49
CA ASN A 188 7.05 17.61 -8.65
C ASN A 188 6.91 17.94 -7.15
N LYS A 189 6.84 19.23 -6.80
CA LYS A 189 6.74 19.73 -5.41
C LYS A 189 5.69 20.83 -5.29
N ASN A 190 5.19 21.04 -4.07
CA ASN A 190 4.33 22.18 -3.73
C ASN A 190 5.25 23.37 -3.39
N ASP A 191 5.51 24.28 -4.32
CA ASP A 191 5.77 25.73 -4.11
C ASP A 191 6.48 26.40 -5.31
N ASP A 192 6.26 27.72 -5.41
CA ASP A 192 6.52 28.74 -6.44
C ASP A 192 7.97 28.91 -6.95
N ASP A 193 8.80 27.86 -6.94
CA ASP A 193 10.15 27.93 -7.51
C ASP A 193 10.10 27.51 -8.98
N GLU A 194 9.90 28.51 -9.84
CA GLU A 194 9.95 28.45 -11.31
C GLU A 194 11.39 28.17 -11.81
N SER A 195 12.08 27.19 -11.22
CA SER A 195 13.47 26.86 -11.54
C SER A 195 13.57 25.44 -12.07
N THR A 196 13.40 25.36 -13.39
CA THR A 196 13.35 24.18 -14.27
C THR A 196 12.13 23.28 -14.04
N ALA A 197 11.36 23.04 -15.10
CA ALA A 197 10.22 22.13 -15.09
C ALA A 197 10.68 20.68 -14.84
N GLU A 198 10.94 20.35 -13.58
CA GLU A 198 11.37 19.03 -13.15
C GLU A 198 10.19 18.06 -13.30
N LEU A 199 10.41 16.94 -14.00
CA LEU A 199 9.40 15.90 -14.15
C LEU A 199 9.02 15.32 -12.78
N PRO A 200 7.73 15.04 -12.53
CA PRO A 200 7.26 14.52 -11.25
C PRO A 200 7.82 13.13 -10.98
N ASP A 201 8.27 12.94 -9.75
CA ASP A 201 8.70 11.63 -9.24
C ASP A 201 7.49 10.72 -9.00
N VAL A 202 7.61 9.45 -9.38
CA VAL A 202 6.64 8.41 -9.09
C VAL A 202 7.12 7.64 -7.86
N THR A 203 6.31 7.69 -6.79
CA THR A 203 6.60 7.00 -5.53
C THR A 203 5.44 6.09 -5.15
N VAL A 204 5.74 4.86 -4.77
CA VAL A 204 4.77 3.92 -4.19
C VAL A 204 4.97 3.88 -2.68
N ILE A 205 3.87 3.94 -1.93
CA ILE A 205 3.84 3.80 -0.48
C ILE A 205 2.87 2.67 -0.15
N VAL A 206 3.30 1.67 0.60
CA VAL A 206 2.45 0.53 0.99
C VAL A 206 2.53 0.27 2.49
N GLY A 207 1.38 -0.09 3.08
CA GLY A 207 1.25 -0.31 4.51
C GLY A 207 1.58 0.94 5.32
N ASN A 208 2.38 0.78 6.38
CA ASN A 208 2.66 1.88 7.32
C ASN A 208 3.50 2.98 6.65
N ASN A 209 4.63 2.58 6.05
CA ASN A 209 5.60 3.54 5.53
C ASN A 209 6.62 2.92 4.55
N LEU A 210 6.32 1.78 3.91
CA LEU A 210 7.26 1.17 2.98
C LEU A 210 7.22 1.97 1.67
N LYS A 211 8.28 2.72 1.39
CA LYS A 211 8.36 3.64 0.24
C LYS A 211 9.31 3.13 -0.83
N PHE A 212 8.88 3.23 -2.09
CA PHE A 212 9.66 2.87 -3.27
C PHE A 212 9.67 4.02 -4.26
N TYR A 213 10.86 4.45 -4.66
CA TYR A 213 11.02 5.35 -5.79
C TYR A 213 11.01 4.55 -7.08
N ILE A 214 10.08 4.87 -7.98
CA ILE A 214 9.87 4.12 -9.23
C ILE A 214 10.56 4.81 -10.41
N GLY A 215 10.61 6.14 -10.43
CA GLY A 215 11.24 6.89 -11.52
C GLY A 215 10.51 8.19 -11.80
N LYS A 216 10.80 8.82 -12.94
CA LYS A 216 10.15 10.07 -13.38
C LYS A 216 9.11 9.81 -14.48
N LEU A 217 8.04 10.60 -14.50
CA LEU A 217 6.95 10.47 -15.49
C LEU A 217 6.82 11.75 -16.32
N SER A 218 6.75 11.61 -17.64
CA SER A 218 6.47 12.71 -18.57
C SER A 218 5.18 12.44 -19.35
N TYR A 219 4.29 13.43 -19.36
CA TYR A 219 3.04 13.41 -20.16
C TYR A 219 3.28 13.95 -21.57
N SER A 220 4.40 14.67 -21.77
CA SER A 220 4.83 15.13 -23.08
C SER A 220 5.71 14.06 -23.74
N PRO A 221 5.49 13.69 -25.01
CA PRO A 221 6.38 12.79 -25.73
C PRO A 221 7.80 13.36 -25.81
N PRO A 222 8.83 12.52 -26.00
CA PRO A 222 10.19 13.02 -26.21
C PRO A 222 10.16 13.95 -27.41
N ALA A 223 10.65 15.18 -27.25
CA ALA A 223 10.78 16.11 -28.37
C ALA A 223 11.60 15.42 -29.47
N ALA A 224 11.05 15.31 -30.69
CA ALA A 224 11.76 14.74 -31.81
C ALA A 224 13.01 15.60 -32.06
N LEU A 225 14.16 15.11 -31.62
CA LEU A 225 15.45 15.68 -31.98
C LEU A 225 15.60 15.45 -33.49
N ASN A 226 15.28 16.49 -34.28
CA ASN A 226 15.77 16.82 -35.63
C ASN A 226 14.69 17.53 -36.47
N SER A 227 14.73 18.86 -36.49
CA SER A 227 14.28 19.64 -37.64
C SER A 227 15.33 20.71 -37.90
N PRO A 228 16.23 20.54 -38.89
CA PRO A 228 17.00 21.68 -39.36
C PRO A 228 16.05 22.60 -40.13
N LEU A 229 15.89 23.82 -39.60
CA LEU A 229 15.36 24.96 -40.32
C LEU A 229 16.11 25.11 -41.65
N THR A 230 15.47 24.78 -42.78
CA THR A 230 15.87 25.33 -44.07
C THR A 230 15.05 26.59 -44.32
N LYS A 231 15.56 27.73 -43.87
CA LYS A 231 15.14 29.03 -44.43
C LYS A 231 15.52 29.01 -45.91
N THR A 232 14.53 29.08 -46.78
CA THR A 232 14.70 29.37 -48.20
C THR A 232 15.39 30.72 -48.36
N ALA A 233 16.63 30.74 -48.84
CA ALA A 233 17.26 31.95 -49.36
C ALA A 233 16.91 32.04 -50.86
N MET A 234 15.84 32.76 -51.21
CA MET A 234 15.65 33.25 -52.58
C MET A 234 16.62 34.42 -52.79
N TYR A 235 17.74 34.15 -53.46
CA TYR A 235 18.56 35.22 -54.04
C TYR A 235 17.83 35.73 -55.30
N GLY A 236 17.15 36.86 -55.14
CA GLY A 236 16.75 37.71 -56.25
C GLY A 236 17.99 38.34 -56.87
N GLY A 237 18.41 37.83 -58.03
CA GLY A 237 19.40 38.46 -58.89
C GLY A 237 18.71 39.03 -60.12
N ILE A 238 18.37 40.32 -60.08
CA ILE A 238 18.04 41.11 -61.26
C ILE A 238 19.36 41.42 -61.97
N ALA A 239 19.48 41.05 -63.25
CA ALA A 239 20.39 41.68 -64.17
C ALA A 239 19.61 42.08 -65.42
N ILE A 240 19.35 43.39 -65.53
CA ILE A 240 18.92 44.07 -66.74
C ILE A 240 20.18 44.71 -67.34
N ILE A 241 20.39 44.46 -68.63
CA ILE A 241 20.76 45.35 -69.77
C ILE A 241 21.50 44.48 -70.79
#